data_AF-A0A2E9Q5C3-F1
#
_entry.id   AF-A0A2E9Q5C3-F1
#
_cell.length_a   1.000
_cell.length_b   1.000
_cell.length_c   1.000
_cell.angle_alpha   90.00
_cell.angle_beta   90.00
_cell.angle_gamma   90.00
#
_symmetry.space_group_name_H-M   'P 1'
#
loop_
_entity.id
_entity.type
_entity.pdbx_description
1 polymer ?
#
loop_
_entity_poly.entity_id
_entity_poly.type
_entity_poly.pdbx_seq_one_letter_code
_entity_poly.pdbx_strand_id
1 'polypeptide(L)'
;MAMADLAKVLEKANASEEKKKRAAEHYRSEVEHFSREQRESFRLELFQMYDRYLERLEAEQVQANEELEAIRPALEAEQEKVREARRRKRALEILKERKKADYDLQLRKQERKELEEINAKAFQSSLFSEAVSAKRTFEDQEQMEDTGEDLKDRRAQELKEYYRQMGMPVDGEDPLGY
;
A
#
# COMPACT_ATOMS: atom_id res chain seq x y z
N MET A 1 5.46 -15.65 -1.43
CA MET A 1 6.58 -16.44 -0.89
C MET A 1 7.89 -16.27 -1.66
N ALA A 2 7.91 -15.87 -2.95
CA ALA A 2 9.17 -15.67 -3.72
C ALA A 2 10.20 -14.67 -3.13
N MET A 3 9.77 -13.59 -2.46
CA MET A 3 10.72 -12.66 -1.81
C MET A 3 11.43 -13.28 -0.61
N ALA A 4 10.75 -14.16 0.12
CA ALA A 4 11.35 -14.86 1.26
C ALA A 4 12.35 -15.92 0.79
N ASP A 5 12.05 -16.60 -0.33
CA ASP A 5 12.94 -17.59 -0.91
C ASP A 5 14.20 -16.93 -1.50
N LEU A 6 14.05 -15.79 -2.20
CA LEU A 6 15.19 -14.97 -2.63
C LEU A 6 16.05 -14.50 -1.44
N ALA A 7 15.43 -14.08 -0.33
CA ALA A 7 16.17 -13.63 0.86
C ALA A 7 17.03 -14.76 1.46
N LYS A 8 16.52 -15.99 1.53
CA LYS A 8 17.30 -17.16 2.02
C LYS A 8 18.51 -17.47 1.13
N VAL A 9 18.35 -17.35 -0.19
CA VAL A 9 19.46 -17.59 -1.13
C VAL A 9 20.51 -16.48 -1.02
N LEU A 10 20.06 -15.22 -0.89
CA LEU A 10 20.94 -14.07 -0.65
C LEU A 10 21.71 -14.18 0.66
N GLU A 11 21.08 -14.65 1.73
CA GLU A 11 21.74 -14.86 3.02
C GLU A 11 22.89 -15.87 2.91
N LYS A 12 22.68 -16.98 2.19
CA LYS A 12 23.74 -17.97 1.93
C LYS A 12 24.86 -17.42 1.04
N ALA A 13 24.51 -16.64 0.03
CA ALA A 13 25.50 -15.97 -0.82
C ALA A 13 26.34 -14.97 -0.01
N ASN A 14 25.69 -14.12 0.80
CA ASN A 14 26.37 -13.15 1.66
C ASN A 14 27.31 -13.83 2.67
N ALA A 15 26.88 -14.94 3.28
CA ALA A 15 27.73 -15.69 4.22
C ALA A 15 29.00 -16.23 3.52
N SER A 16 28.87 -16.69 2.28
CA SER A 16 30.00 -17.20 1.48
C SER A 16 30.92 -16.08 1.01
N GLU A 17 30.37 -14.92 0.63
CA GLU A 17 31.15 -13.71 0.33
C GLU A 17 31.93 -13.21 1.56
N GLU A 18 31.31 -13.24 2.74
CA GLU A 18 31.93 -12.82 3.98
C GLU A 18 33.10 -13.74 4.36
N LYS A 19 32.94 -15.06 4.23
CA LYS A 19 34.04 -16.02 4.40
C LYS A 19 35.20 -15.71 3.47
N LYS A 20 34.92 -15.48 2.18
CA LYS A 20 35.94 -15.12 1.18
C LYS A 20 36.69 -13.83 1.55
N LYS A 21 35.96 -12.80 1.99
CA LYS A 21 36.57 -11.53 2.43
C LYS A 21 37.47 -11.73 3.64
N ARG A 22 36.99 -12.44 4.67
CA ARG A 22 37.78 -12.74 5.88
C ARG A 22 39.03 -13.55 5.54
N ALA A 23 38.92 -14.58 4.72
CA ALA A 23 40.07 -15.38 4.29
C ALA A 23 41.13 -14.51 3.58
N ALA A 24 40.70 -13.60 2.69
CA ALA A 24 41.61 -12.67 2.01
C ALA A 24 42.25 -11.64 2.95
N GLU A 25 41.52 -11.15 3.96
CA GLU A 25 42.04 -10.26 5.00
C GLU A 25 43.08 -10.97 5.87
N HIS A 26 42.77 -12.19 6.32
CA HIS A 26 43.71 -13.03 7.08
C HIS A 26 44.97 -13.32 6.25
N TYR A 27 44.82 -13.71 4.99
CA TYR A 27 45.96 -13.94 4.10
C TYR A 27 46.89 -12.72 4.02
N ARG A 28 46.34 -11.52 3.82
CA ARG A 28 47.15 -10.29 3.77
C ARG A 28 47.83 -9.98 5.10
N SER A 29 47.09 -10.07 6.20
CA SER A 29 47.63 -9.83 7.55
C SER A 29 48.80 -10.77 7.86
N GLU A 30 48.71 -12.02 7.43
CA GLU A 30 49.69 -13.06 7.73
C GLU A 30 50.94 -12.91 6.87
N VAL A 31 50.77 -12.58 5.59
CA VAL A 31 51.90 -12.21 4.72
C VAL A 31 52.63 -10.99 5.28
N GLU A 32 51.90 -9.98 5.77
CA GLU A 32 52.50 -8.80 6.40
C GLU A 32 53.25 -9.17 7.70
N HIS A 33 52.64 -9.97 8.57
CA HIS A 33 53.24 -10.43 9.82
C HIS A 33 54.53 -11.21 9.56
N PHE A 34 54.47 -12.17 8.64
CA PHE A 34 55.61 -12.97 8.22
C PHE A 34 56.75 -12.11 7.66
N SER A 35 56.43 -11.12 6.82
CA SER A 35 57.44 -10.22 6.26
C SER A 35 58.20 -9.40 7.33
N ARG A 36 57.57 -9.16 8.49
CA ARG A 36 58.20 -8.50 9.63
C ARG A 36 59.05 -9.48 10.42
N GLU A 37 58.50 -10.64 10.78
CA GLU A 37 59.23 -11.66 11.56
C GLU A 37 60.45 -12.20 10.82
N GLN A 38 60.40 -12.36 9.50
CA GLN A 38 61.53 -12.79 8.69
C GLN A 38 62.73 -11.85 8.81
N ARG A 39 62.49 -10.54 8.99
CA ARG A 39 63.54 -9.52 9.17
C ARG A 39 64.17 -9.56 10.56
N GLU A 40 63.44 -10.08 11.55
CA GLU A 40 63.85 -10.09 12.96
C GLU A 40 64.52 -11.40 13.38
N SER A 41 64.05 -12.56 12.88
CA SER A 41 64.72 -13.84 13.11
C SER A 41 64.38 -14.89 12.06
N PHE A 42 65.39 -15.56 11.49
CA PHE A 42 65.18 -16.65 10.55
C PHE A 42 65.04 -17.99 11.29
N ARG A 43 63.84 -18.59 11.25
CA ARG A 43 63.56 -19.93 11.79
C ARG A 43 62.86 -20.78 10.72
N LEU A 44 63.45 -21.92 10.38
CA LEU A 44 62.94 -22.80 9.31
C LEU A 44 61.56 -23.39 9.62
N GLU A 45 61.33 -23.74 10.89
CA GLU A 45 60.04 -24.28 11.38
C GLU A 45 58.90 -23.27 11.25
N LEU A 46 59.23 -21.98 11.40
CA LEU A 46 58.29 -20.88 11.27
C LEU A 46 57.82 -20.73 9.81
N PHE A 47 58.75 -20.81 8.85
CA PHE A 47 58.43 -20.82 7.41
C PHE A 47 57.47 -21.97 7.04
N GLN A 48 57.77 -23.19 7.47
CA GLN A 48 56.93 -24.36 7.15
C GLN A 48 55.52 -24.26 7.74
N MET A 49 55.38 -23.64 8.91
CA MET A 49 54.09 -23.35 9.52
C MET A 49 53.30 -22.30 8.72
N TYR A 50 53.96 -21.22 8.30
CA TYR A 50 53.33 -20.17 7.50
C TYR A 50 52.90 -20.65 6.12
N ASP A 51 53.76 -21.38 5.39
CA ASP A 51 53.42 -21.91 4.08
C ASP A 51 52.16 -22.81 4.14
N ARG A 52 52.10 -23.72 5.13
CA ARG A 52 50.91 -24.56 5.35
C ARG A 52 49.66 -23.75 5.70
N TYR A 53 49.83 -22.65 6.43
CA TYR A 53 48.72 -21.80 6.81
C TYR A 53 48.21 -20.96 5.62
N LEU A 54 49.10 -20.45 4.77
CA LEU A 54 48.74 -19.76 3.53
C LEU A 54 48.04 -20.72 2.56
N GLU A 55 48.55 -21.94 2.37
CA GLU A 55 47.90 -22.98 1.58
C GLU A 55 46.47 -23.27 2.07
N ARG A 56 46.28 -23.31 3.39
CA ARG A 56 44.95 -23.49 3.98
C ARG A 56 44.03 -22.30 3.68
N LEU A 57 44.51 -21.07 3.79
CA LEU A 57 43.71 -19.87 3.50
C LEU A 57 43.34 -19.80 2.01
N GLU A 58 44.25 -20.19 1.11
CA GLU A 58 43.97 -20.30 -0.32
C GLU A 58 42.91 -21.37 -0.61
N ALA A 59 43.01 -22.54 0.02
CA ALA A 59 42.01 -23.59 -0.10
C ALA A 59 40.63 -23.15 0.41
N GLU A 60 40.58 -22.45 1.55
CA GLU A 60 39.33 -21.89 2.10
C GLU A 60 38.73 -20.84 1.14
N GLN A 61 39.56 -20.02 0.48
CA GLN A 61 39.11 -19.05 -0.52
C GLN A 61 38.57 -19.72 -1.79
N VAL A 62 39.23 -20.78 -2.27
CA VAL A 62 38.77 -21.57 -3.44
C VAL A 62 37.44 -22.23 -3.12
N GLN A 63 37.32 -22.88 -1.96
CA GLN A 63 36.07 -23.51 -1.53
C GLN A 63 34.93 -22.50 -1.41
N ALA A 64 35.17 -21.32 -0.84
CA ALA A 64 34.17 -20.26 -0.77
C ALA A 64 33.73 -19.74 -2.16
N ASN A 65 34.65 -19.70 -3.14
CA ASN A 65 34.30 -19.35 -4.52
C ASN A 65 33.45 -20.43 -5.19
N GLU A 66 33.78 -21.70 -4.99
CA GLU A 66 32.99 -22.83 -5.49
C GLU A 66 31.58 -22.84 -4.90
N GLU A 67 31.45 -22.57 -3.59
CA GLU A 67 30.16 -22.39 -2.93
C GLU A 67 29.35 -21.24 -3.56
N LEU A 68 29.99 -20.10 -3.87
CA LEU A 68 29.33 -18.96 -4.51
C LEU A 68 28.85 -19.30 -5.93
N GLU A 69 29.69 -19.91 -6.76
CA GLU A 69 29.32 -20.31 -8.12
C GLU A 69 28.22 -21.39 -8.10
N ALA A 70 28.19 -22.27 -7.11
CA ALA A 70 27.12 -23.25 -6.94
C ALA A 70 25.77 -22.59 -6.54
N ILE A 71 25.80 -21.50 -5.77
CA ILE A 71 24.59 -20.76 -5.35
C ILE A 71 24.05 -19.85 -6.47
N ARG A 72 24.91 -19.39 -7.37
CA ARG A 72 24.59 -18.48 -8.47
C ARG A 72 23.37 -18.89 -9.32
N PRO A 73 23.24 -20.14 -9.81
CA PRO A 73 22.06 -20.54 -10.59
C PRO A 73 20.76 -20.47 -9.78
N ALA A 74 20.81 -20.82 -8.49
CA ALA A 74 19.64 -20.71 -7.61
C ALA A 74 19.24 -19.25 -7.38
N LEU A 75 20.22 -18.35 -7.25
CA LEU A 75 20.00 -16.91 -7.14
C LEU A 75 19.33 -16.36 -8.40
N GLU A 76 19.83 -16.71 -9.58
CA GLU A 76 19.28 -16.28 -10.86
C GLU A 76 17.83 -16.76 -11.04
N ALA A 77 17.54 -18.02 -10.71
CA ALA A 77 16.20 -18.58 -10.77
C ALA A 77 15.20 -17.87 -9.83
N GLU A 78 15.60 -17.58 -8.58
CA GLU A 78 14.73 -16.84 -7.64
C GLU A 78 14.53 -15.38 -8.06
N GLN A 79 15.56 -14.72 -8.60
CA GLN A 79 15.42 -13.39 -9.15
C GLN A 79 14.43 -13.35 -10.31
N GLU A 80 14.44 -14.35 -11.19
CA GLU A 80 13.50 -14.47 -12.30
C GLU A 80 12.05 -14.64 -11.79
N LYS A 81 11.83 -15.52 -10.81
CA LYS A 81 10.52 -15.68 -10.15
C LYS A 81 9.99 -14.37 -9.58
N VAL A 82 10.85 -13.57 -8.93
CA VAL A 82 10.46 -12.26 -8.38
C VAL A 82 10.12 -11.27 -9.51
N ARG A 83 10.89 -11.26 -10.61
CA ARG A 83 10.60 -10.42 -11.77
C ARG A 83 9.25 -10.79 -12.39
N GLU A 84 8.97 -12.07 -12.56
CA GLU A 84 7.68 -12.54 -13.05
C GLU A 84 6.54 -12.16 -12.12
N ALA A 85 6.68 -12.38 -10.81
CA ALA A 85 5.68 -12.01 -9.83
C ALA A 85 5.36 -10.51 -9.88
N ARG A 86 6.39 -9.66 -10.06
CA ARG A 86 6.21 -8.20 -10.24
C ARG A 86 5.48 -7.87 -11.55
N ARG A 87 5.82 -8.54 -12.66
CA ARG A 87 5.11 -8.36 -13.95
C ARG A 87 3.63 -8.73 -13.82
N ARG A 88 3.33 -9.88 -13.20
CA ARG A 88 1.96 -10.34 -12.95
C ARG A 88 1.20 -9.37 -12.05
N LYS A 89 1.83 -8.88 -10.98
CA LYS A 89 1.24 -7.86 -10.09
C LYS A 89 0.84 -6.59 -10.86
N ARG A 90 1.75 -6.05 -11.67
CA ARG A 90 1.47 -4.86 -12.50
C ARG A 90 0.32 -5.10 -13.47
N ALA A 91 0.28 -6.26 -14.13
CA ALA A 91 -0.82 -6.61 -15.02
C ALA A 91 -2.17 -6.66 -14.29
N LEU A 92 -2.20 -7.22 -13.08
CA LEU A 92 -3.40 -7.25 -12.23
C LEU A 92 -3.81 -5.86 -11.75
N GLU A 93 -2.86 -5.00 -11.41
CA GLU A 93 -3.13 -3.60 -11.05
C GLU A 93 -3.79 -2.84 -12.21
N ILE A 94 -3.24 -2.96 -13.42
CA ILE A 94 -3.82 -2.37 -14.64
C ILE A 94 -5.25 -2.89 -14.88
N LEU A 95 -5.47 -4.19 -14.73
CA LEU A 95 -6.81 -4.78 -14.89
C LEU A 95 -7.78 -4.27 -13.82
N LYS A 96 -7.33 -4.11 -12.58
CA LYS A 96 -8.12 -3.56 -11.48
C LYS A 96 -8.50 -2.10 -11.75
N GLU A 97 -7.55 -1.30 -12.22
CA GLU A 97 -7.80 0.10 -12.59
C GLU A 97 -8.81 0.22 -13.73
N ARG A 98 -8.68 -0.59 -14.78
CA ARG A 98 -9.64 -0.62 -15.90
C ARG A 98 -11.05 -0.98 -15.42
N LYS A 99 -11.18 -2.08 -14.67
CA LYS A 99 -12.49 -2.50 -14.12
C LYS A 99 -13.10 -1.45 -13.19
N LYS A 100 -12.27 -0.75 -12.41
CA LYS A 100 -12.74 0.36 -11.57
C LYS A 100 -13.26 1.51 -12.43
N ALA A 101 -12.54 1.90 -13.47
CA ALA A 101 -12.98 2.96 -14.38
C ALA A 101 -14.30 2.61 -15.09
N ASP A 102 -14.46 1.35 -15.52
CA ASP A 102 -15.70 0.86 -16.13
C ASP A 102 -16.87 0.90 -15.13
N TYR A 103 -16.62 0.49 -13.88
CA TYR A 103 -17.60 0.57 -12.81
C TYR A 103 -18.01 2.01 -12.49
N ASP A 104 -17.05 2.92 -12.33
CA ASP A 104 -17.29 4.33 -12.04
C ASP A 104 -18.08 5.00 -13.19
N LEU A 105 -17.83 4.60 -14.43
CA LEU A 105 -18.59 5.07 -15.60
C LEU A 105 -20.04 4.56 -15.58
N GLN A 106 -20.25 3.29 -15.23
CA GLN A 106 -21.61 2.73 -15.11
C GLN A 106 -22.39 3.39 -13.99
N LEU A 107 -21.75 3.63 -12.85
CA LEU A 107 -22.34 4.31 -11.71
C LEU A 107 -22.81 5.72 -12.10
N ARG A 108 -21.93 6.52 -12.73
CA ARG A 108 -22.30 7.87 -13.22
C ARG A 108 -23.46 7.86 -14.22
N LYS A 109 -23.54 6.83 -15.06
CA LYS A 109 -24.67 6.67 -16.00
C LYS A 109 -25.97 6.35 -15.27
N GLN A 110 -25.93 5.54 -14.22
CA GLN A 110 -27.09 5.23 -13.39
C GLN A 110 -27.54 6.46 -12.60
N GLU A 111 -26.63 7.14 -11.92
CA GLU A 111 -26.91 8.39 -11.19
C GLU A 111 -27.54 9.44 -12.10
N ARG A 112 -27.01 9.62 -13.33
CA ARG A 112 -27.59 10.55 -14.29
C ARG A 112 -29.01 10.17 -14.71
N LYS A 113 -29.28 8.88 -14.94
CA LYS A 113 -30.64 8.42 -15.26
C LYS A 113 -31.60 8.66 -14.11
N GLU A 114 -31.18 8.35 -12.88
CA GLU A 114 -31.98 8.58 -11.68
C GLU A 114 -32.30 10.08 -11.50
N LEU A 115 -31.31 10.96 -11.71
CA LEU A 115 -31.52 12.41 -11.66
C LEU A 115 -32.47 12.90 -12.77
N GLU A 116 -32.35 12.37 -13.99
CA GLU A 116 -33.27 12.69 -15.09
C GLU A 116 -34.70 12.22 -14.78
N GLU A 117 -34.88 11.04 -14.18
CA GLU A 117 -36.17 10.52 -13.74
C GLU A 117 -36.78 11.36 -12.60
N ILE A 118 -35.97 11.76 -11.62
CA ILE A 118 -36.40 12.64 -10.51
C ILE A 118 -36.84 13.99 -11.06
N ASN A 119 -36.06 14.59 -11.97
CA ASN A 119 -36.41 15.87 -12.60
C ASN A 119 -37.68 15.77 -13.44
N ALA A 120 -37.87 14.68 -14.20
CA ALA A 120 -39.08 14.46 -14.97
C ALA A 120 -40.32 14.33 -14.07
N LYS A 121 -40.20 13.60 -12.94
CA LYS A 121 -41.27 13.50 -11.93
C LYS A 121 -41.55 14.86 -11.27
N ALA A 122 -40.52 15.61 -10.91
CA ALA A 122 -40.65 16.94 -10.33
C ALA A 122 -41.35 17.91 -11.30
N PHE A 123 -40.95 17.93 -12.58
CA PHE A 123 -41.56 18.76 -13.61
C PHE A 123 -43.02 18.37 -13.91
N GLN A 124 -43.34 17.06 -13.93
CA GLN A 124 -44.73 16.62 -14.03
C GLN A 124 -45.54 17.07 -12.81
N SER A 125 -45.01 16.92 -11.60
CA SER A 125 -45.69 17.37 -10.38
C SER A 125 -45.89 18.89 -10.35
N SER A 126 -44.95 19.69 -10.90
CA SER A 126 -45.10 21.15 -10.99
C SER A 126 -46.13 21.55 -12.04
N LEU A 127 -46.16 20.91 -13.22
CA LEU A 127 -47.19 21.11 -14.23
C LEU A 127 -48.59 20.74 -13.72
N PHE A 128 -48.71 19.64 -12.96
CA PHE A 128 -49.98 19.28 -12.31
C PHE A 128 -50.35 20.26 -11.20
N SER A 129 -49.38 20.75 -10.42
CA SER A 129 -49.61 21.80 -9.41
C SER A 129 -50.04 23.13 -10.04
N GLU A 130 -49.47 23.52 -11.18
CA GLU A 130 -49.84 24.74 -11.91
C GLU A 130 -51.22 24.60 -12.56
N ALA A 131 -51.56 23.43 -13.09
CA ALA A 131 -52.89 23.12 -13.61
C ALA A 131 -53.97 23.06 -12.51
N VAL A 132 -53.62 22.69 -11.28
CA VAL A 132 -54.52 22.73 -10.12
C VAL A 132 -54.63 24.16 -9.56
N SER A 133 -53.55 24.96 -9.58
CA SER A 133 -53.58 26.38 -9.20
C SER A 133 -54.31 27.27 -10.20
N ALA A 134 -54.30 26.94 -11.51
CA ALA A 134 -55.06 27.67 -12.52
C ALA A 134 -56.60 27.48 -12.40
N LYS A 135 -57.05 26.58 -11.52
CA LYS A 135 -58.46 26.37 -11.17
C LYS A 135 -58.87 27.01 -9.84
N ARG A 136 -57.97 27.72 -9.16
CA ARG A 136 -58.35 28.60 -8.05
C ARG A 136 -58.69 29.96 -8.63
N THR A 137 -59.99 30.26 -8.57
CA THR A 137 -60.56 31.57 -8.86
C THR A 137 -59.84 32.65 -8.08
N PHE A 138 -59.73 33.81 -8.72
CA PHE A 138 -59.03 35.04 -8.31
C PHE A 138 -59.54 35.67 -6.99
N GLU A 139 -60.31 34.95 -6.17
CA GLU A 139 -60.98 35.46 -4.97
C GLU A 139 -60.38 34.95 -3.64
N ASP A 140 -59.48 33.95 -3.66
CA ASP A 140 -58.86 33.44 -2.41
C ASP A 140 -57.49 34.07 -2.10
N GLN A 141 -57.05 35.08 -2.87
CA GLN A 141 -55.71 35.66 -2.73
C GLN A 141 -55.60 36.88 -1.80
N GLU A 142 -56.71 37.36 -1.21
CA GLU A 142 -56.70 38.51 -0.29
C GLU A 142 -56.69 38.16 1.20
N GLN A 143 -56.61 36.88 1.58
CA GLN A 143 -56.52 36.48 2.99
C GLN A 143 -55.50 35.37 3.22
N MET A 144 -54.23 35.65 2.94
CA MET A 144 -53.17 35.12 3.80
C MET A 144 -52.31 36.28 4.23
N GLU A 145 -52.67 36.80 5.40
CA GLU A 145 -51.86 37.70 6.19
C GLU A 145 -50.43 37.14 6.30
N ASP A 146 -49.51 38.05 6.05
CA ASP A 146 -48.09 38.00 6.34
C ASP A 146 -47.86 37.70 7.83
N THR A 147 -47.96 36.44 8.24
CA THR A 147 -47.35 36.00 9.50
C THR A 147 -45.86 35.83 9.22
N GLY A 148 -45.10 36.90 9.45
CA GLY A 148 -43.64 36.94 9.44
C GLY A 148 -43.00 36.05 10.49
N GLU A 149 -43.25 34.74 10.43
CA GLU A 149 -42.47 33.73 11.13
C GLU A 149 -41.23 33.44 10.28
N ASP A 150 -40.06 33.72 10.87
CA ASP A 150 -38.77 33.52 10.24
C ASP A 150 -38.65 32.09 9.71
N LEU A 151 -38.52 31.93 8.39
CA LEU A 151 -38.41 30.62 7.70
C LEU A 151 -37.28 29.73 8.28
N LYS A 152 -36.32 30.33 8.99
CA LYS A 152 -35.25 29.64 9.70
C LYS A 152 -35.75 28.88 10.93
N ASP A 153 -36.68 29.44 11.69
CA ASP A 153 -37.18 28.83 12.93
C ASP A 153 -38.08 27.64 12.62
N ARG A 154 -38.89 27.76 11.57
CA ARG A 154 -39.74 26.66 11.08
C ARG A 154 -38.90 25.48 10.58
N ARG A 155 -37.84 25.75 9.80
CA ARG A 155 -36.88 24.71 9.38
C ARG A 155 -36.14 24.07 10.55
N ALA A 156 -35.79 24.86 11.56
CA ALA A 156 -35.12 24.33 12.74
C ALA A 156 -36.03 23.39 13.55
N GLN A 157 -37.31 23.71 13.67
CA GLN A 157 -38.31 22.84 14.31
C GLN A 157 -38.53 21.54 13.53
N GLU A 158 -38.68 21.61 12.21
CA GLU A 158 -38.83 20.43 11.35
C GLU A 158 -37.62 19.49 11.43
N LEU A 159 -36.40 20.04 11.45
CA LEU A 159 -35.17 19.26 11.65
C LEU A 159 -35.13 18.59 13.04
N LYS A 160 -35.56 19.30 14.10
CA LYS A 160 -35.63 18.71 15.45
C LYS A 160 -36.63 17.57 15.53
N GLU A 161 -37.80 17.71 14.93
CA GLU A 161 -38.82 16.65 14.89
C GLU A 161 -38.33 15.42 14.12
N TYR A 162 -37.61 15.62 13.01
CA TYR A 162 -36.99 14.54 12.25
C TYR A 162 -35.98 13.73 13.07
N TYR A 163 -35.09 14.41 13.81
CA TYR A 163 -34.13 13.72 14.69
C TYR A 163 -34.80 13.00 15.86
N ARG A 164 -35.90 13.56 16.39
CA ARG A 164 -36.71 12.93 17.44
C ARG A 164 -37.37 11.63 16.97
N GLN A 165 -37.89 11.60 15.73
CA GLN A 165 -38.45 10.40 15.11
C GLN A 165 -37.39 9.31 14.84
N MET A 166 -36.14 9.71 14.61
CA MET A 166 -35.00 8.81 14.41
C MET A 166 -34.36 8.33 15.73
N GLY A 167 -34.91 8.72 16.89
CA GLY A 167 -34.43 8.30 18.21
C GLY A 167 -33.09 8.92 18.63
N MET A 168 -32.69 10.01 17.99
CA MET A 168 -31.43 10.71 18.28
C MET A 168 -31.69 11.85 19.27
N PRO A 169 -30.85 12.04 20.31
CA PRO A 169 -31.00 13.15 21.24
C PRO A 169 -30.74 14.48 20.52
N VAL A 170 -31.61 15.45 20.76
CA VAL A 170 -31.52 16.81 20.19
C VAL A 170 -31.06 17.73 21.32
N ASP A 171 -29.95 18.43 21.13
CA ASP A 171 -29.18 19.14 22.15
C ASP A 171 -30.04 19.86 23.22
N GLY A 172 -29.82 19.47 24.49
CA GLY A 172 -30.42 20.08 25.68
C GLY A 172 -31.04 19.11 26.68
N GLU A 173 -31.26 17.84 26.31
CA GLU A 173 -31.65 16.79 27.25
C GLU A 173 -30.45 15.86 27.49
N ASP A 174 -29.88 15.96 28.69
CA ASP A 174 -28.94 14.95 29.19
C ASP A 174 -29.58 13.56 29.00
N PRO A 175 -28.93 12.62 28.28
CA PRO A 175 -29.49 11.28 28.09
C PRO A 175 -29.47 10.45 29.39
N LEU A 176 -28.97 11.02 30.49
CA LEU A 176 -28.94 10.46 31.84
C LEU A 176 -29.29 11.55 32.86
N GLY A 177 -30.53 12.04 32.79
CA GLY A 177 -31.17 12.80 33.86
C GLY A 177 -31.68 11.92 35.02
N TYR A 178 -30.92 10.88 35.36
CA TYR A 178 -30.75 10.14 36.63
C TYR A 178 -29.62 9.13 36.45
#